data_AF-A0A4R6LRG6-F1
#
_entry.id   AF-A0A4R6LRG6-F1
#
_cell.length_a   1.000
_cell.length_b   1.000
_cell.length_c   1.000
_cell.angle_alpha   90.00
_cell.angle_beta   90.00
_cell.angle_gamma   90.00
#
_symmetry.space_group_name_H-M   'P 1'
#
loop_
_entity.id
_entity.type
_entity.pdbx_description
1 polymer ?
#
loop_
_entity_poly.entity_id
_entity_poly.type
_entity_poly.pdbx_seq_one_letter_code
_entity_poly.pdbx_strand_id
1 'polypeptide(L)'
;MNLLNEVNLYKINNIEPEIKIKSLLGEKNEKIMLEQHEIDDSAVAGDIVLLVKNSRADNLEGRRVISYPVQKIKGRFSDVKEYIYLKMKVLYDFNLHYLGKKEIEAVKKDPAHIRFENLMDQNRAEIEKLITYNADEKIEPFNHTNYEVASILNSKKIFRQEIGDEFDWGWSLMEIYQLDQENFVSYKQSSYFRERQRGEFFKISKKAVDFMRTFEDDKDDFLD
;
A
#
# COMPACT_ATOMS: atom_id res chain seq x y z
N MET A 1 11.37 -11.57 -20.48
CA MET A 1 11.17 -10.11 -20.55
C MET A 1 11.39 -9.52 -19.17
N ASN A 2 11.95 -8.31 -19.06
CA ASN A 2 12.31 -7.70 -17.76
C ASN A 2 11.11 -6.88 -17.27
N LEU A 3 10.34 -7.40 -16.30
CA LEU A 3 9.10 -6.79 -15.78
C LEU A 3 9.25 -5.31 -15.36
N LEU A 4 10.46 -4.89 -14.99
CA LEU A 4 10.79 -3.49 -14.64
C LEU A 4 10.81 -2.52 -15.82
N ASN A 5 11.01 -3.05 -17.02
CA ASN A 5 10.82 -2.28 -18.24
C ASN A 5 9.33 -2.05 -18.50
N GLU A 6 8.47 -2.85 -17.86
CA GLU A 6 7.04 -2.91 -18.11
C GLU A 6 6.21 -2.35 -16.96
N VAL A 7 6.71 -2.10 -15.76
CA VAL A 7 5.92 -1.52 -14.65
C VAL A 7 6.57 -0.22 -14.16
N ASN A 8 5.77 0.81 -13.86
CA ASN A 8 6.25 2.09 -13.36
C ASN A 8 5.28 2.74 -12.35
N LEU A 9 5.81 3.70 -11.60
CA LEU A 9 5.00 4.70 -10.92
C LEU A 9 4.83 5.93 -11.80
N TYR A 10 3.64 6.50 -11.80
CA TYR A 10 3.36 7.76 -12.48
C TYR A 10 2.66 8.73 -11.54
N LYS A 11 2.92 10.03 -11.72
CA LYS A 11 2.15 11.12 -11.14
C LYS A 11 1.00 11.49 -12.06
N ILE A 12 -0.19 11.68 -11.52
CA ILE A 12 -1.32 12.31 -12.22
C ILE A 12 -1.04 13.82 -12.34
N ASN A 13 -0.91 14.32 -13.56
CA ASN A 13 -0.73 15.76 -13.79
C ASN A 13 -2.05 16.50 -13.94
N ASN A 14 -3.00 15.89 -14.66
CA ASN A 14 -4.32 16.45 -14.86
C ASN A 14 -5.36 15.35 -15.09
N ILE A 15 -6.61 15.65 -14.72
CA ILE A 15 -7.80 14.86 -14.98
C ILE A 15 -8.73 15.81 -15.72
N GLU A 16 -8.63 15.86 -17.06
CA GLU A 16 -9.66 16.38 -17.99
C GLU A 16 -9.05 16.64 -19.39
N PRO A 17 -9.75 16.27 -20.49
CA PRO A 17 -10.77 15.21 -20.63
C PRO A 17 -10.18 13.78 -20.66
N GLU A 18 -8.85 13.67 -20.69
CA GLU A 18 -8.08 12.44 -20.54
C GLU A 18 -7.10 12.59 -19.38
N ILE A 19 -6.81 11.50 -18.68
CA ILE A 19 -5.94 11.52 -17.51
C ILE A 19 -4.48 11.47 -17.96
N LYS A 20 -3.78 12.57 -17.75
CA LYS A 20 -2.37 12.72 -18.15
C LYS A 20 -1.47 12.29 -17.00
N ILE A 21 -0.82 11.15 -17.13
CA ILE A 21 0.13 10.64 -16.14
C ILE A 21 1.58 10.77 -16.64
N LYS A 22 2.53 11.03 -15.73
CA LYS A 22 3.96 11.15 -16.03
C LYS A 22 4.79 10.24 -15.13
N SER A 23 5.71 9.50 -15.73
CA SER A 23 6.57 8.56 -15.02
C SER A 23 7.40 9.24 -13.92
N LEU A 24 7.49 8.55 -12.78
CA LEU A 24 8.27 8.89 -11.61
C LEU A 24 9.57 8.09 -11.49
N LEU A 25 9.67 6.92 -12.14
CA LEU A 25 10.86 6.05 -12.09
C LEU A 25 11.49 5.90 -13.48
N GLY A 26 12.82 5.95 -13.55
CA GLY A 26 13.59 5.72 -14.77
C GLY A 26 13.81 6.98 -15.62
N GLU A 27 13.98 6.82 -16.94
CA GLU A 27 14.27 7.94 -17.84
C GLU A 27 13.13 8.96 -17.83
N LYS A 28 13.40 10.08 -17.15
CA LYS A 28 12.47 11.18 -16.92
C LYS A 28 11.87 11.63 -18.25
N ASN A 29 10.57 11.37 -18.46
CA ASN A 29 9.63 12.08 -19.36
C ASN A 29 8.61 11.19 -20.09
N GLU A 30 8.54 9.89 -19.81
CA GLU A 30 7.43 9.07 -20.31
C GLU A 30 6.08 9.62 -19.80
N LYS A 31 5.17 9.88 -20.75
CA LYS A 31 3.81 10.33 -20.49
C LYS A 31 2.83 9.32 -21.07
N ILE A 32 1.81 8.98 -20.30
CA ILE A 32 0.76 8.07 -20.72
C ILE A 32 -0.60 8.74 -20.51
N MET A 33 -1.56 8.36 -21.33
CA MET A 33 -2.95 8.78 -21.23
C MET A 33 -3.77 7.62 -20.67
N LEU A 34 -4.59 7.89 -19.66
CA LEU A 34 -5.58 6.95 -19.12
C LEU A 34 -6.99 7.48 -19.35
N GLU A 35 -7.94 6.55 -19.49
CA GLU A 35 -9.36 6.81 -19.56
C GLU A 35 -9.89 6.91 -18.14
N GLN A 36 -10.99 7.63 -17.96
CA GLN A 36 -11.54 7.88 -16.63
C GLN A 36 -11.89 6.57 -15.89
N HIS A 37 -12.37 5.57 -16.63
CA HIS A 37 -12.72 4.27 -16.05
C HIS A 37 -11.50 3.38 -15.73
N GLU A 38 -10.29 3.74 -16.19
CA GLU A 38 -9.06 2.99 -15.88
C GLU A 38 -8.50 3.34 -14.48
N ILE A 39 -9.07 4.33 -13.78
CA ILE A 39 -8.59 4.79 -12.47
C ILE A 39 -9.73 4.83 -11.45
N ASP A 40 -9.38 4.78 -10.17
CA ASP A 40 -10.29 5.06 -9.06
C ASP A 40 -10.97 6.44 -9.20
N ASP A 41 -12.30 6.49 -9.08
CA ASP A 41 -13.11 7.72 -9.17
C ASP A 41 -12.69 8.81 -8.16
N SER A 42 -12.02 8.42 -7.08
CA SER A 42 -11.51 9.33 -6.05
C SER A 42 -10.12 9.90 -6.33
N ALA A 43 -9.47 9.50 -7.44
CA ALA A 43 -8.14 9.95 -7.80
C ALA A 43 -8.13 11.43 -8.20
N VAL A 44 -7.08 12.16 -7.79
CA VAL A 44 -6.93 13.60 -8.09
C VAL A 44 -5.56 13.93 -8.70
N ALA A 45 -5.46 15.10 -9.33
CA ALA A 45 -4.18 15.61 -9.82
C ALA A 45 -3.17 15.73 -8.66
N GLY A 46 -1.98 15.15 -8.84
CA GLY A 46 -0.96 15.03 -7.81
C GLY A 46 -0.81 13.61 -7.24
N ASP A 47 -1.83 12.76 -7.37
CA ASP A 47 -1.76 11.38 -6.90
C ASP A 47 -0.77 10.54 -7.70
N ILE A 48 -0.37 9.41 -7.11
CA ILE A 48 0.55 8.45 -7.72
C ILE A 48 -0.25 7.24 -8.20
N VAL A 49 0.14 6.64 -9.32
CA VAL A 49 -0.43 5.40 -9.84
C VAL A 49 0.66 4.39 -10.17
N LEU A 50 0.40 3.12 -9.89
CA LEU A 50 1.23 1.98 -10.33
C LEU A 50 0.52 1.31 -11.51
N LEU A 51 1.23 1.11 -12.62
CA LEU A 51 0.68 0.45 -13.81
C LEU A 51 1.77 -0.11 -14.73
N VAL A 52 1.32 -0.98 -15.66
CA VAL A 52 2.15 -1.50 -16.74
C VAL A 52 2.31 -0.45 -17.86
N LYS A 53 3.54 -0.23 -18.35
CA LYS A 53 3.98 0.72 -19.40
C LYS A 53 3.44 0.40 -20.81
N ASN A 54 2.52 -0.54 -20.96
CA ASN A 54 2.03 -0.96 -22.28
C ASN A 54 1.12 0.09 -22.92
N SER A 55 1.15 0.16 -24.27
CA SER A 55 0.12 0.82 -25.07
C SER A 55 -1.22 0.13 -24.88
N ARG A 56 -2.32 0.91 -24.91
CA ARG A 56 -3.70 0.39 -24.87
C ARG A 56 -3.98 -0.73 -25.88
N ALA A 57 -3.25 -0.75 -27.00
CA ALA A 57 -3.42 -1.71 -28.08
C ALA A 57 -2.96 -3.14 -27.73
N ASP A 58 -2.13 -3.34 -26.71
CA ASP A 58 -1.38 -4.60 -26.56
C ASP A 58 -1.91 -5.58 -25.49
N ASN A 59 -2.79 -5.15 -24.55
CA ASN A 59 -3.63 -6.02 -23.70
C ASN A 59 -4.31 -5.22 -22.57
N LEU A 60 -5.56 -4.78 -22.77
CA LEU A 60 -6.36 -4.09 -21.75
C LEU A 60 -6.76 -5.01 -20.58
N GLU A 61 -7.01 -6.31 -20.82
CA GLU A 61 -7.51 -7.23 -19.79
C GLU A 61 -6.53 -7.49 -18.63
N GLY A 62 -5.23 -7.20 -18.82
CA GLY A 62 -4.18 -7.41 -17.81
C GLY A 62 -3.67 -6.13 -17.13
N ARG A 63 -4.15 -4.95 -17.53
CA ARG A 63 -3.59 -3.67 -17.07
C ARG A 63 -4.25 -3.21 -15.78
N ARG A 64 -3.82 -3.77 -14.64
CA ARG A 64 -4.24 -3.26 -13.33
C ARG A 64 -3.58 -1.90 -13.07
N VAL A 65 -4.40 -0.89 -12.84
CA VAL A 65 -3.99 0.43 -12.35
C VAL A 65 -4.30 0.51 -10.86
N ILE A 66 -3.32 0.91 -10.07
CA ILE A 66 -3.47 1.02 -8.61
C ILE A 66 -3.16 2.45 -8.20
N SER A 67 -4.14 3.13 -7.61
CA SER A 67 -4.05 4.53 -7.22
C SER A 67 -3.56 4.69 -5.78
N TYR A 68 -2.68 5.66 -5.58
CA TYR A 68 -2.19 6.07 -4.27
C TYR A 68 -2.48 7.54 -4.04
N PRO A 69 -3.53 7.88 -3.25
CA PRO A 69 -3.68 9.23 -2.75
C PRO A 69 -2.48 9.62 -1.89
N VAL A 70 -1.81 10.70 -2.28
CA VAL A 70 -0.67 11.27 -1.54
C VAL A 70 -0.97 12.67 -0.99
N GLN A 71 -2.09 13.27 -1.41
CA GLN A 71 -2.67 14.44 -0.76
C GLN A 71 -3.58 14.00 0.40
N LYS A 72 -3.13 14.25 1.62
CA LYS A 72 -3.78 13.80 2.86
C LYS A 72 -4.49 14.93 3.59
N ILE A 73 -5.38 14.60 4.52
CA ILE A 73 -5.96 15.56 5.45
C ILE A 73 -5.07 15.59 6.71
N LYS A 74 -4.63 16.79 7.11
CA LYS A 74 -3.76 16.99 8.28
C LYS A 74 -4.45 16.50 9.57
N GLY A 75 -3.70 15.81 10.45
CA GLY A 75 -4.17 15.38 11.77
C GLY A 75 -4.83 14.00 11.84
N ARG A 76 -5.18 13.38 10.71
CA ARG A 76 -5.75 12.01 10.67
C ARG A 76 -4.72 10.89 10.50
N PHE A 77 -3.50 11.22 10.08
CA PHE A 77 -2.45 10.24 9.82
C PHE A 77 -1.21 10.57 10.65
N SER A 78 -0.41 9.55 10.98
CA SER A 78 0.88 9.74 11.63
C SER A 78 1.80 10.57 10.74
N ASP A 79 2.19 11.76 11.19
CA ASP A 79 3.07 12.71 10.47
C ASP A 79 4.51 12.19 10.25
N VAL A 80 4.81 10.94 10.63
CA VAL A 80 6.17 10.39 10.68
C VAL A 80 6.25 9.15 9.78
N LYS A 81 7.20 9.15 8.83
CA LYS A 81 7.56 8.03 7.91
C LYS A 81 6.63 7.80 6.70
N GLU A 82 5.93 8.81 6.21
CA GLU A 82 4.97 8.65 5.11
C GLU A 82 5.51 8.04 3.81
N TYR A 83 6.72 8.44 3.39
CA TYR A 83 7.37 7.82 2.25
C TYR A 83 7.59 6.32 2.45
N ILE A 84 7.94 5.89 3.67
CA ILE A 84 8.17 4.48 3.99
C ILE A 84 6.85 3.71 3.86
N TYR A 85 5.75 4.23 4.41
CA TYR A 85 4.43 3.61 4.25
C TYR A 85 4.01 3.50 2.79
N LEU A 86 4.15 4.59 2.03
CA LEU A 86 3.84 4.59 0.60
C LEU A 86 4.70 3.58 -0.16
N LYS A 87 6.02 3.62 0.02
CA LYS A 87 6.97 2.67 -0.61
C LYS A 87 6.55 1.24 -0.35
N MET A 88 6.16 0.94 0.88
CA MET A 88 5.80 -0.41 1.26
C MET A 88 4.49 -0.88 0.68
N LYS A 89 3.45 -0.03 0.68
CA LYS A 89 2.19 -0.35 0.02
C LYS A 89 2.38 -0.58 -1.48
N VAL A 90 3.16 0.28 -2.13
CA VAL A 90 3.53 0.12 -3.54
C VAL A 90 4.27 -1.20 -3.78
N LEU A 91 5.26 -1.55 -2.95
CA LEU A 91 6.02 -2.79 -3.09
C LEU A 91 5.15 -4.04 -2.86
N TYR A 92 4.19 -3.95 -1.92
CA TYR A 92 3.20 -4.98 -1.70
C TYR A 92 2.33 -5.20 -2.93
N ASP A 93 1.76 -4.13 -3.46
CA ASP A 93 0.90 -4.18 -4.64
C ASP A 93 1.68 -4.63 -5.88
N PHE A 94 2.95 -4.22 -6.01
CA PHE A 94 3.87 -4.71 -7.04
C PHE A 94 4.05 -6.23 -6.97
N ASN A 95 4.39 -6.75 -5.78
CA ASN A 95 4.60 -8.18 -5.58
C ASN A 95 3.32 -9.00 -5.83
N LEU A 96 2.21 -8.55 -5.25
CA LEU A 96 0.96 -9.28 -5.32
C LEU A 96 0.41 -9.32 -6.74
N HIS A 97 0.34 -8.16 -7.40
CA HIS A 97 -0.39 -8.03 -8.66
C HIS A 97 0.46 -8.21 -9.91
N TYR A 98 1.77 -7.96 -9.84
CA TYR A 98 2.64 -8.02 -11.02
C TYR A 98 3.66 -9.16 -10.95
N LEU A 99 4.02 -9.63 -9.75
CA LEU A 99 4.84 -10.84 -9.57
C LEU A 99 4.03 -12.08 -9.20
N GLY A 100 2.75 -11.93 -8.85
CA GLY A 100 1.90 -13.05 -8.39
C GLY A 100 2.37 -13.65 -7.07
N LYS A 101 3.13 -12.88 -6.26
CA LYS A 101 3.74 -13.32 -5.01
C LYS A 101 3.03 -12.67 -3.83
N LYS A 102 2.38 -13.49 -3.00
CA LYS A 102 1.72 -13.04 -1.76
C LYS A 102 2.73 -12.73 -0.65
N GLU A 103 3.92 -13.32 -0.73
CA GLU A 103 4.98 -13.19 0.27
C GLU A 103 6.13 -12.34 -0.30
N ILE A 104 6.60 -11.39 0.50
CA ILE A 104 7.60 -10.39 0.05
C ILE A 104 8.96 -10.67 0.71
N GLU A 105 8.94 -10.94 2.01
CA GLU A 105 10.13 -10.94 2.86
C GLU A 105 10.36 -12.30 3.56
N ALA A 106 9.30 -13.12 3.72
CA ALA A 106 9.39 -14.48 4.25
C ALA A 106 10.08 -15.47 3.29
N VAL A 107 10.23 -15.07 2.02
CA VAL A 107 10.91 -15.81 0.98
C VAL A 107 11.96 -14.92 0.33
N LYS A 108 12.94 -15.54 -0.33
CA LYS A 108 13.95 -14.79 -1.07
C LYS A 108 13.28 -13.83 -2.07
N LYS A 109 13.53 -12.53 -1.89
CA LYS A 109 13.01 -11.47 -2.75
C LYS A 109 13.27 -11.77 -4.23
N ASP A 110 12.26 -11.50 -5.05
CA ASP A 110 12.43 -11.55 -6.49
C ASP A 110 13.46 -10.51 -6.95
N PRO A 111 14.39 -10.82 -7.87
CA PRO A 111 15.29 -9.83 -8.43
C PRO A 111 14.57 -8.59 -9.01
N ALA A 112 13.36 -8.77 -9.54
CA ALA A 112 12.52 -7.67 -9.99
C ALA A 112 12.05 -6.79 -8.82
N HIS A 113 11.64 -7.37 -7.71
CA HIS A 113 11.28 -6.63 -6.49
C HIS A 113 12.45 -5.76 -6.02
N ILE A 114 13.65 -6.35 -5.88
CA ILE A 114 14.84 -5.63 -5.36
C ILE A 114 15.17 -4.42 -6.25
N ARG A 115 15.10 -4.60 -7.57
CA ARG A 115 15.37 -3.51 -8.51
C ARG A 115 14.28 -2.44 -8.48
N PHE A 116 13.01 -2.82 -8.35
CA PHE A 116 11.90 -1.86 -8.22
C PHE A 116 12.03 -1.05 -6.94
N GLU A 117 12.34 -1.71 -5.83
CA GLU A 117 12.66 -1.09 -4.55
C GLU A 117 13.78 -0.06 -4.68
N ASN A 118 14.89 -0.43 -5.32
CA ASN A 118 16.02 0.47 -5.57
C ASN A 118 15.62 1.68 -6.44
N LEU A 119 14.76 1.49 -7.45
CA LEU A 119 14.27 2.59 -8.28
C LEU A 119 13.42 3.58 -7.46
N MET A 120 12.59 3.09 -6.54
CA MET A 120 11.84 3.95 -5.64
C MET A 120 12.78 4.76 -4.74
N ASP A 121 13.80 4.12 -4.17
CA ASP A 121 14.77 4.79 -3.29
C ASP A 121 15.58 5.86 -4.03
N GLN A 122 15.98 5.59 -5.27
CA GLN A 122 16.65 6.57 -6.13
C GLN A 122 15.80 7.80 -6.44
N ASN A 123 14.47 7.65 -6.49
CA ASN A 123 13.52 8.73 -6.80
C ASN A 123 12.79 9.26 -5.56
N ARG A 124 13.26 8.89 -4.36
CA ARG A 124 12.64 9.24 -3.06
C ARG A 124 12.29 10.72 -2.94
N ALA A 125 13.24 11.60 -3.22
CA ALA A 125 13.05 13.05 -3.06
C ALA A 125 11.95 13.62 -3.96
N GLU A 126 11.73 13.05 -5.16
CA GLU A 126 10.66 13.49 -6.05
C GLU A 126 9.30 12.95 -5.60
N ILE A 127 9.26 11.72 -5.10
CA ILE A 127 8.05 11.10 -4.55
C ILE A 127 7.62 11.82 -3.26
N GLU A 128 8.55 12.12 -2.36
CA GLU A 128 8.29 12.83 -1.09
C GLU A 128 7.64 14.20 -1.30
N LYS A 129 8.00 14.92 -2.38
CA LYS A 129 7.37 16.22 -2.72
C LYS A 129 5.87 16.12 -3.05
N LEU A 130 5.39 14.94 -3.44
CA LEU A 130 3.98 14.72 -3.76
C LEU A 130 3.16 14.40 -2.52
N ILE A 131 3.81 14.02 -1.42
CA ILE A 131 3.16 13.74 -0.14
C ILE A 131 2.90 15.07 0.54
N THR A 132 1.66 15.55 0.43
CA THR A 132 1.24 16.85 0.98
C THR A 132 0.04 16.70 1.89
N TYR A 133 -0.12 17.64 2.81
CA TYR A 133 -1.27 17.71 3.69
C TYR A 133 -2.14 18.91 3.31
N ASN A 134 -3.41 18.67 3.02
CA ASN A 134 -4.44 19.69 2.92
C ASN A 134 -4.64 20.34 4.30
N ALA A 135 -4.87 21.64 4.32
CA ALA A 135 -4.98 22.41 5.54
C ALA A 135 -6.21 22.02 6.39
N ASP A 136 -5.99 22.05 7.70
CA ASP A 136 -6.94 22.18 8.81
C ASP A 136 -8.00 21.09 9.02
N GLU A 137 -7.57 20.03 9.71
CA GLU A 137 -8.28 19.63 10.92
C GLU A 137 -7.39 19.88 12.14
N LYS A 138 -7.95 20.45 13.21
CA LYS A 138 -7.27 20.60 14.51
C LYS A 138 -7.25 19.24 15.25
N ILE A 139 -6.70 18.22 14.61
CA ILE A 139 -6.55 16.89 15.21
C ILE A 139 -5.07 16.67 15.43
N GLU A 140 -4.70 16.32 16.66
CA GLU A 140 -3.32 15.93 16.96
C GLU A 140 -3.00 14.62 16.21
N PRO A 141 -1.90 14.57 15.44
CA PRO A 141 -1.47 13.36 14.76
C PRO A 141 -1.32 12.23 15.78
N PHE A 142 -2.08 11.16 15.60
CA PHE A 142 -2.02 10.02 16.49
C PHE A 142 -1.01 8.99 15.97
N ASN A 143 0.15 8.92 16.60
CA ASN A 143 1.24 8.04 16.17
C ASN A 143 1.29 6.78 17.04
N HIS A 144 0.72 5.68 16.53
CA HIS A 144 0.71 4.40 17.25
C HIS A 144 1.96 3.53 17.06
N THR A 145 2.85 3.88 16.13
CA THR A 145 3.81 2.92 15.58
C THR A 145 5.25 3.42 15.69
N ASN A 146 5.94 2.93 16.72
CA ASN A 146 7.39 3.15 16.89
C ASN A 146 8.24 2.20 16.02
N TYR A 147 7.62 1.24 15.35
CA TYR A 147 8.31 0.26 14.51
C TYR A 147 8.45 0.76 13.07
N GLU A 148 9.54 0.40 12.41
CA GLU A 148 9.61 0.57 10.96
C GLU A 148 8.70 -0.47 10.32
N VAL A 149 7.92 -0.04 9.33
CA VAL A 149 6.97 -0.93 8.63
C VAL A 149 7.73 -2.10 7.98
N ALA A 150 8.98 -1.90 7.55
CA ALA A 150 9.88 -2.96 7.08
C ALA A 150 10.08 -4.05 8.14
N SER A 151 10.26 -3.68 9.41
CA SER A 151 10.32 -4.64 10.51
C SER A 151 9.03 -5.45 10.63
N ILE A 152 7.87 -4.81 10.41
CA ILE A 152 6.55 -5.46 10.50
C ILE A 152 6.33 -6.46 9.35
N LEU A 153 6.67 -6.12 8.10
CA LEU A 153 6.51 -7.06 6.98
C LEU A 153 7.53 -8.21 6.99
N ASN A 154 8.71 -7.99 7.58
CA ASN A 154 9.73 -9.03 7.77
C ASN A 154 9.39 -10.00 8.91
N SER A 155 8.36 -9.68 9.68
CA SER A 155 7.97 -10.43 10.86
C SER A 155 7.07 -11.59 10.50
N LYS A 156 7.10 -12.65 11.30
CA LYS A 156 6.24 -13.81 11.10
C LYS A 156 4.78 -13.36 11.23
N LYS A 157 3.99 -13.51 10.17
CA LYS A 157 2.53 -13.39 10.28
C LYS A 157 2.01 -14.59 11.06
N ILE A 158 1.31 -14.32 12.15
CA ILE A 158 0.82 -15.36 13.07
C ILE A 158 -0.70 -15.44 13.11
N PHE A 159 -1.40 -14.49 12.52
CA PHE A 159 -2.87 -14.41 12.55
C PHE A 159 -3.36 -13.76 11.26
N ARG A 160 -4.45 -14.27 10.70
CA ARG A 160 -5.19 -13.63 9.64
C ARG A 160 -6.67 -13.99 9.73
N GLN A 161 -7.49 -12.99 10.00
CA GLN A 161 -8.95 -13.11 9.96
C GLN A 161 -9.49 -12.17 8.89
N GLU A 162 -10.34 -12.70 8.03
CA GLU A 162 -11.06 -11.94 7.02
C GLU A 162 -12.54 -12.27 7.13
N ILE A 163 -13.35 -11.24 7.37
CA ILE A 163 -14.80 -11.36 7.57
C ILE A 163 -15.50 -10.61 6.45
N GLY A 164 -16.46 -11.25 5.81
CA GLY A 164 -17.24 -10.71 4.69
C GLY A 164 -16.50 -10.77 3.35
N ASP A 165 -17.17 -10.33 2.29
CA ASP A 165 -16.59 -10.24 0.95
C ASP A 165 -15.94 -8.87 0.72
N GLU A 166 -14.79 -8.85 0.03
CA GLU A 166 -14.12 -7.61 -0.36
C GLU A 166 -15.14 -6.72 -1.11
N PHE A 167 -15.28 -5.46 -0.71
CA PHE A 167 -16.27 -4.47 -1.20
C PHE A 167 -17.69 -4.52 -0.59
N ASP A 168 -18.00 -5.47 0.30
CA ASP A 168 -19.27 -5.49 1.03
C ASP A 168 -19.26 -4.64 2.31
N TRP A 169 -20.45 -4.13 2.67
CA TRP A 169 -20.67 -3.45 3.94
C TRP A 169 -20.57 -4.46 5.07
N GLY A 170 -19.54 -4.35 5.92
CA GLY A 170 -19.24 -5.39 6.90
C GLY A 170 -17.84 -5.98 6.78
N TRP A 171 -17.18 -5.78 5.63
CA TRP A 171 -15.86 -6.36 5.40
C TRP A 171 -14.81 -5.84 6.39
N SER A 172 -14.00 -6.78 6.90
CA SER A 172 -12.80 -6.45 7.66
C SER A 172 -11.70 -7.48 7.47
N LEU A 173 -10.47 -6.99 7.31
CA LEU A 173 -9.25 -7.78 7.35
C LEU A 173 -8.45 -7.38 8.59
N MET A 174 -8.08 -8.39 9.37
CA MET A 174 -7.16 -8.24 10.50
C MET A 174 -6.01 -9.22 10.36
N GLU A 175 -4.79 -8.73 10.56
CA GLU A 175 -3.58 -9.55 10.58
C GLU A 175 -2.75 -9.22 11.82
N ILE A 176 -1.96 -10.18 12.31
CA ILE A 176 -0.98 -9.94 13.38
C ILE A 176 0.39 -10.46 12.95
N TYR A 177 1.40 -9.62 13.16
CA TYR A 177 2.80 -9.85 12.87
C TYR A 177 3.59 -9.92 14.18
N GLN A 178 4.38 -10.97 14.36
CA GLN A 178 5.26 -11.18 15.51
C GLN A 178 6.66 -10.64 15.22
N LEU A 179 7.01 -9.51 15.84
CA LEU A 179 8.32 -8.87 15.67
C LEU A 179 9.43 -9.64 16.40
N ASP A 180 9.12 -10.08 17.62
CA ASP A 180 9.97 -10.95 18.45
C ASP A 180 9.09 -11.71 19.46
N GLN A 181 9.68 -12.31 20.51
CA GLN A 181 8.93 -13.06 21.51
C GLN A 181 7.93 -12.22 22.32
N GLU A 182 8.12 -10.91 22.41
CA GLU A 182 7.36 -10.00 23.27
C GLU A 182 6.61 -8.91 22.49
N ASN A 183 7.00 -8.62 21.26
CA ASN A 183 6.48 -7.50 20.47
C ASN A 183 5.66 -7.96 19.27
N PHE A 184 4.46 -7.39 19.14
CA PHE A 184 3.50 -7.71 18.10
C PHE A 184 2.90 -6.44 17.51
N VAL A 185 2.53 -6.52 16.23
CA VAL A 185 1.83 -5.45 15.52
C VAL A 185 0.64 -6.05 14.80
N SER A 186 -0.51 -5.41 14.92
CA SER A 186 -1.70 -5.78 14.17
C SER A 186 -1.91 -4.81 13.01
N TYR A 187 -2.32 -5.36 11.87
CA TYR A 187 -2.85 -4.62 10.74
C TYR A 187 -4.38 -4.76 10.75
N LYS A 188 -5.12 -3.67 10.59
CA LYS A 188 -6.59 -3.73 10.44
C LYS A 188 -7.08 -2.85 9.32
N GLN A 189 -7.96 -3.40 8.48
CA GLN A 189 -8.66 -2.69 7.42
C GLN A 189 -10.15 -3.03 7.50
N SER A 190 -11.04 -2.08 7.24
CA SER A 190 -12.49 -2.35 7.23
C SER A 190 -13.25 -1.40 6.31
N SER A 191 -14.36 -1.89 5.74
CA SER A 191 -15.28 -1.10 4.90
C SER A 191 -16.21 -0.17 5.70
N TYR A 192 -16.31 -0.33 7.03
CA TYR A 192 -17.13 0.54 7.88
C TYR A 192 -16.62 1.99 7.96
N PHE A 193 -15.31 2.19 7.78
CA PHE A 193 -14.73 3.51 7.71
C PHE A 193 -14.89 4.04 6.27
N ARG A 194 -15.93 4.85 6.05
CA ARG A 194 -16.32 5.42 4.74
C ARG A 194 -15.23 6.27 4.06
N GLU A 195 -14.08 6.49 4.69
CA GLU A 195 -13.00 7.31 4.18
C GLU A 195 -11.76 6.44 3.96
N ARG A 196 -11.50 6.09 2.69
CA ARG A 196 -10.22 5.58 2.16
C ARG A 196 -9.66 4.35 2.87
N GLN A 197 -10.02 3.19 2.31
CA GLN A 197 -9.53 1.82 2.52
C GLN A 197 -8.00 1.65 2.68
N ARG A 198 -7.38 2.20 3.71
CA ARG A 198 -5.97 1.94 4.02
C ARG A 198 -5.90 1.38 5.41
N GLY A 199 -5.65 0.08 5.48
CA GLY A 199 -5.50 -0.55 6.77
C GLY A 199 -4.32 0.03 7.54
N GLU A 200 -4.45 0.00 8.85
CA GLU A 200 -3.52 0.64 9.76
C GLU A 200 -2.77 -0.40 10.57
N PHE A 201 -1.50 -0.12 10.82
CA PHE A 201 -0.69 -0.90 11.74
C PHE A 201 -0.73 -0.26 13.12
N PHE A 202 -1.04 -1.03 14.16
CA PHE A 202 -1.03 -0.61 15.55
C PHE A 202 -0.36 -1.65 16.43
N LYS A 203 0.27 -1.20 17.52
CA LYS A 203 0.87 -2.10 18.51
C LYS A 203 -0.23 -2.90 19.21
N ILE A 204 -0.07 -4.22 19.24
CA ILE A 204 -0.92 -5.11 20.04
C ILE A 204 -0.07 -5.76 21.13
N SER A 205 -0.62 -5.85 22.35
CA SER A 205 0.12 -6.41 23.48
C SER A 205 0.20 -7.93 23.37
N LYS A 206 1.30 -8.54 23.81
CA LYS A 206 1.44 -9.99 23.96
C LYS A 206 0.26 -10.62 24.70
N LYS A 207 -0.18 -9.99 25.80
CA LYS A 207 -1.36 -10.44 26.56
C LYS A 207 -2.62 -10.54 25.71
N ALA A 208 -2.85 -9.58 24.81
CA ALA A 208 -4.00 -9.61 23.91
C ALA A 208 -3.85 -10.73 22.86
N VAL A 209 -2.65 -10.90 22.29
CA VAL A 209 -2.37 -12.01 21.36
C VAL A 209 -2.57 -13.36 22.05
N ASP A 210 -2.02 -13.56 23.24
CA ASP A 210 -2.16 -14.78 24.03
C ASP A 210 -3.61 -15.08 24.39
N PHE A 211 -4.41 -14.03 24.68
CA PHE A 211 -5.84 -14.18 24.90
C PHE A 211 -6.55 -14.67 23.63
N MET A 212 -6.32 -13.99 22.49
CA MET A 212 -6.93 -14.35 21.19
C MET A 212 -6.60 -15.80 20.79
N ARG A 213 -5.38 -16.28 21.08
CA ARG A 213 -4.98 -17.69 20.85
C ARG A 213 -5.86 -18.72 21.56
N THR A 214 -6.51 -18.31 22.64
CA THR A 214 -7.38 -19.18 23.45
C THR A 214 -8.85 -18.83 23.30
N PHE A 215 -9.16 -17.74 22.59
CA PHE A 215 -10.53 -17.26 22.41
C PHE A 215 -11.20 -18.02 21.27
N GLU A 216 -12.42 -18.49 21.50
CA GLU A 216 -13.07 -19.47 20.63
C GLU A 216 -13.30 -18.94 19.21
N ASP A 217 -13.57 -17.64 19.08
CA ASP A 217 -13.84 -17.00 17.78
C ASP A 217 -12.57 -16.67 16.98
N ASP A 218 -11.40 -16.55 17.63
CA ASP A 218 -10.16 -16.08 17.01
C ASP A 218 -9.09 -17.18 16.88
N LYS A 219 -9.16 -18.24 17.71
CA LYS A 219 -8.10 -19.27 17.79
C LYS A 219 -7.84 -19.96 16.44
N ASP A 220 -8.86 -20.10 15.60
CA ASP A 220 -8.77 -20.83 14.33
C ASP A 220 -8.17 -19.97 13.20
N ASP A 221 -8.05 -18.66 13.41
CA ASP A 221 -7.43 -17.71 12.48
C ASP A 221 -5.91 -17.54 12.70
N PHE A 222 -5.37 -18.21 13.73
CA PHE A 222 -3.93 -18.29 13.97
C PHE A 222 -3.25 -19.22 12.96
N LEU A 223 -2.09 -18.80 12.46
CA LEU A 223 -1.38 -19.43 11.33
C LEU A 223 -0.20 -20.32 11.76
N ASP A 224 -0.10 -20.64 13.05
CA ASP A 224 0.95 -21.49 13.63
C ASP A 224 0.86 -22.97 13.25
#